data_AF-A0A960G7C1-F1
#
_entry.id   AF-A0A960G7C1-F1
#
_cell.length_a   1.000
_cell.length_b   1.000
_cell.length_c   1.000
_cell.angle_alpha   90.00
_cell.angle_beta   90.00
_cell.angle_gamma   90.00
#
_symmetry.space_group_name_H-M   'P 1'
#
loop_
_entity.id
_entity.type
_entity.pdbx_description
1 polymer ?
#
loop_
_entity_poly.entity_id
_entity_poly.type
_entity_poly.pdbx_seq_one_letter_code
_entity_poly.pdbx_strand_id
1 'polypeptide(L)'
;TDSYLGVTLALVGSAAMSLAVASLLLGLDRGTPGTDLVAATARMEQLKGRKSSVAGLLVDAATAAPVRTVVFACDAGVGSSAMGATMLRRKLASAGLGDVQIVNCAVRELDPDAELVITQSRLTERARLRSPDAIHLSVDDFIDSPVYDDVVDLLGRQVRPPDPARSGVPAVPRAGAPGIAELLSPSMVRIHPGTATRDEALREATDLLVAAGAVTPAYYEAMWDRERAASTYMGHQLAIPHGTSEAQDAVLAAAISLVRYDGGVDWDGHRATFVVGIAGKGNDHLGVLARIAVLFSDDAAIEGLRAATTPEQLFAGVAEACA
;
A
#
# COMPACT_ATOMS: atom_id res chain seq x y z
N THR A 1 -4.60 62.86 39.80
CA THR A 1 -5.87 62.11 39.85
C THR A 1 -5.92 61.28 38.59
N ASP A 2 -5.46 60.05 38.72
CA ASP A 2 -5.09 59.20 37.60
C ASP A 2 -6.32 58.77 36.79
N SER A 3 -6.17 58.79 35.46
CA SER A 3 -7.26 58.68 34.49
C SER A 3 -7.72 57.23 34.30
N TYR A 4 -8.15 56.58 35.39
CA TYR A 4 -8.79 55.27 35.37
C TYR A 4 -10.02 55.27 34.45
N LEU A 5 -10.74 56.39 34.42
CA LEU A 5 -11.89 56.62 33.54
C LEU A 5 -11.51 56.50 32.05
N GLY A 6 -10.39 57.10 31.64
CA GLY A 6 -9.91 57.02 30.26
C GLY A 6 -9.49 55.61 29.86
N VAL A 7 -8.83 54.89 30.77
CA VAL A 7 -8.41 53.49 30.53
C VAL A 7 -9.61 52.56 30.44
N THR A 8 -10.62 52.73 31.31
CA THR A 8 -11.84 51.90 31.25
C THR A 8 -12.65 52.16 29.98
N LEU A 9 -12.75 53.41 29.52
CA LEU A 9 -13.43 53.77 28.27
C LEU A 9 -12.72 53.19 27.05
N ALA A 10 -11.39 53.21 27.02
CA ALA A 10 -10.60 52.62 25.94
C ALA A 10 -10.77 51.09 25.89
N LEU A 11 -10.79 50.42 27.05
CA LEU A 11 -10.98 48.97 27.13
C LEU A 11 -12.36 48.55 26.61
N VAL A 12 -13.42 49.22 27.06
CA VAL A 12 -14.80 48.94 26.62
C VAL A 12 -14.97 49.26 25.13
N GLY A 13 -14.39 50.36 24.64
CA GLY A 13 -14.42 50.72 23.23
C GLY A 13 -13.75 49.67 22.34
N SER A 14 -12.57 49.17 22.75
CA SER A 14 -11.86 48.13 22.00
C SER A 14 -12.65 46.81 21.93
N ALA A 15 -13.25 46.38 23.06
CA ALA A 15 -14.05 45.16 23.12
C ALA A 15 -15.30 45.26 22.23
N ALA A 16 -15.98 46.40 22.22
CA ALA A 16 -17.14 46.63 21.35
C ALA A 16 -16.77 46.59 19.86
N MET A 17 -15.63 47.18 19.49
CA MET A 17 -15.13 47.15 18.11
C MET A 17 -14.79 45.73 17.67
N SER A 18 -14.09 44.95 18.50
CA SER A 18 -13.79 43.54 18.23
C SER A 18 -15.06 42.69 18.08
N LEU A 19 -16.08 42.93 18.92
CA LEU A 19 -17.35 42.23 18.84
C LEU A 19 -18.10 42.56 17.54
N ALA A 20 -18.08 43.83 17.12
CA ALA A 20 -18.73 44.26 15.88
C ALA A 20 -18.07 43.65 14.65
N VAL A 21 -16.73 43.60 14.61
CA VAL A 21 -15.99 42.95 13.51
C VAL A 21 -16.25 41.45 13.50
N ALA A 22 -16.20 40.78 14.65
CA ALA A 22 -16.49 39.35 14.75
C ALA A 22 -17.94 39.03 14.34
N SER A 23 -18.90 39.86 14.74
CA SER A 23 -20.31 39.69 14.37
C SER A 23 -20.57 39.95 12.88
N LEU A 24 -19.81 40.85 12.25
CA LEU A 24 -19.86 41.09 10.81
C LEU A 24 -19.26 39.92 10.04
N LEU A 25 -18.12 39.39 10.48
CA LEU A 25 -17.49 38.20 9.87
C LEU A 25 -18.39 36.97 9.99
N LEU A 26 -18.97 36.72 11.18
CA LEU A 26 -19.91 35.61 11.41
C LEU A 26 -21.26 35.82 10.70
N GLY A 27 -21.66 37.06 10.46
CA GLY A 27 -22.89 37.41 9.76
C GLY A 27 -22.79 37.25 8.24
N LEU A 28 -21.59 37.40 7.69
CA LEU A 28 -21.29 37.20 6.27
C LEU A 28 -21.07 35.72 5.91
N ASP A 29 -20.82 34.86 6.90
CA ASP A 29 -20.48 33.44 6.71
C ASP A 29 -21.60 32.47 7.09
N ARG A 30 -22.87 32.93 7.07
CA ARG A 30 -24.03 32.03 7.24
C ARG A 30 -24.33 31.24 5.97
N GLY A 31 -23.38 30.39 5.58
CA GLY A 31 -23.64 29.19 4.80
C GLY A 31 -24.39 28.15 5.64
N THR A 32 -25.26 27.37 5.00
CA THR A 32 -26.10 26.38 5.67
C THR A 32 -25.22 25.26 6.27
N PRO A 33 -25.39 24.83 7.54
CA PRO A 33 -24.39 23.99 8.26
C PRO A 33 -24.21 22.54 7.78
N GLY A 34 -24.66 22.19 6.57
CA GLY A 34 -24.53 20.85 5.99
C GLY A 34 -24.02 20.82 4.54
N THR A 35 -24.20 21.92 3.79
CA THR A 35 -23.73 22.01 2.39
C THR A 35 -22.28 22.46 2.28
N ASP A 36 -21.76 23.11 3.33
CA ASP A 36 -20.42 23.72 3.31
C ASP A 36 -19.29 22.70 3.54
N LEU A 37 -19.54 21.63 4.31
CA LEU A 37 -18.56 20.53 4.46
C LEU A 37 -18.36 19.76 3.14
N VAL A 38 -19.43 19.50 2.41
CA VAL A 38 -19.37 18.78 1.12
C VAL A 38 -18.63 19.64 0.08
N ALA A 39 -18.90 20.96 0.05
CA ALA A 39 -18.21 21.90 -0.81
C ALA A 39 -16.73 22.11 -0.42
N ALA A 40 -16.42 22.14 0.88
CA ALA A 40 -15.05 22.24 1.39
C ALA A 40 -14.25 20.98 1.10
N THR A 41 -14.86 19.79 1.23
CA THR A 41 -14.23 18.51 0.90
C THR A 41 -13.98 18.40 -0.60
N ALA A 42 -14.91 18.83 -1.44
CA ALA A 42 -14.74 18.89 -2.90
C ALA A 42 -13.63 19.87 -3.33
N ARG A 43 -13.46 21.00 -2.62
CA ARG A 43 -12.34 21.94 -2.87
C ARG A 43 -11.00 21.39 -2.38
N MET A 44 -10.97 20.63 -1.28
CA MET A 44 -9.78 19.92 -0.82
C MET A 44 -9.34 18.82 -1.81
N GLU A 45 -10.28 18.09 -2.40
CA GLU A 45 -10.00 17.10 -3.45
C GLU A 45 -9.40 17.74 -4.72
N GLN A 46 -9.90 18.91 -5.11
CA GLN A 46 -9.37 19.64 -6.27
C GLN A 46 -7.95 20.19 -6.05
N LEU A 47 -7.55 20.44 -4.79
CA LEU A 47 -6.22 20.92 -4.43
C LEU A 47 -5.20 19.78 -4.22
N LYS A 48 -5.65 18.56 -3.92
CA LYS A 48 -4.77 17.41 -3.63
C LYS A 48 -4.21 16.69 -4.88
N GLY A 49 -4.65 17.02 -6.09
CA GLY A 49 -4.04 16.56 -7.36
C GLY A 49 -4.03 15.04 -7.63
N ARG A 50 -4.45 14.22 -6.67
CA ARG A 50 -4.50 12.77 -6.72
C ARG A 50 -5.97 12.38 -6.59
N LYS A 51 -6.55 11.87 -7.68
CA LYS A 51 -7.97 11.46 -7.73
C LYS A 51 -8.20 10.38 -6.67
N SER A 52 -8.81 10.75 -5.55
CA SER A 52 -9.58 9.83 -4.73
C SER A 52 -11.04 10.21 -4.94
N SER A 53 -11.91 9.24 -5.21
CA SER A 53 -13.36 9.45 -5.36
C SER A 53 -14.10 9.00 -4.10
N VAL A 54 -13.37 8.91 -2.98
CA VAL A 54 -13.80 8.20 -1.79
C VAL A 54 -14.43 9.15 -0.77
N ALA A 55 -14.23 10.48 -0.89
CA ALA A 55 -14.77 11.45 0.06
C ALA A 55 -16.29 11.35 0.31
N GLY A 56 -17.08 11.03 -0.72
CA GLY A 56 -18.53 10.86 -0.58
C GLY A 56 -18.95 9.65 0.27
N LEU A 57 -18.20 8.55 0.21
CA LEU A 57 -18.44 7.33 0.99
C LEU A 57 -17.95 7.46 2.44
N LEU A 58 -16.93 8.30 2.67
CA LEU A 58 -16.33 8.53 3.99
C LEU A 58 -17.22 9.35 4.93
N VAL A 59 -18.11 10.18 4.38
CA VAL A 59 -19.05 11.00 5.16
C VAL A 59 -20.13 10.14 5.81
N ASP A 60 -20.66 9.14 5.10
CA ASP A 60 -21.63 8.18 5.66
C ASP A 60 -20.96 7.19 6.61
N ALA A 61 -19.73 6.76 6.31
CA ALA A 61 -18.94 5.82 7.13
C ALA A 61 -18.53 6.38 8.51
N ALA A 62 -18.43 7.70 8.67
CA ALA A 62 -18.17 8.33 9.97
C ALA A 62 -19.33 8.15 10.98
N THR A 63 -20.52 7.74 10.50
CA THR A 63 -21.69 7.42 11.34
C THR A 63 -21.95 5.93 11.51
N ALA A 64 -21.17 5.08 10.82
CA ALA A 64 -21.28 3.63 10.85
C ALA A 64 -20.57 3.02 12.08
N ALA A 65 -20.80 1.72 12.32
CA ALA A 65 -20.10 0.96 13.36
C ALA A 65 -18.57 1.11 13.20
N PRO A 66 -17.82 1.18 14.31
CA PRO A 66 -16.37 1.43 14.26
C PRO A 66 -15.66 0.31 13.51
N VAL A 67 -14.94 0.66 12.45
CA VAL A 67 -14.21 -0.30 11.62
C VAL A 67 -13.01 -0.80 12.42
N ARG A 68 -13.03 -2.07 12.81
CA ARG A 68 -11.94 -2.71 13.57
C ARG A 68 -11.06 -3.60 12.71
N THR A 69 -11.62 -4.08 11.60
CA THR A 69 -10.90 -4.95 10.66
C THR A 69 -10.99 -4.41 9.24
N VAL A 70 -9.83 -4.21 8.62
CA VAL A 70 -9.71 -3.90 7.19
C VAL A 70 -9.32 -5.16 6.43
N VAL A 71 -10.12 -5.54 5.44
CA VAL A 71 -9.88 -6.73 4.62
C VAL A 71 -9.31 -6.34 3.26
N PHE A 72 -8.11 -6.80 2.95
CA PHE A 72 -7.49 -6.65 1.64
C PHE A 72 -7.77 -7.90 0.79
N ALA A 73 -8.72 -7.81 -0.16
CA ALA A 73 -9.11 -8.94 -0.99
C ALA A 73 -8.51 -8.86 -2.41
N CYS A 74 -7.84 -9.93 -2.84
CA CYS A 74 -7.39 -10.08 -4.24
C CYS A 74 -7.80 -11.44 -4.80
N ASP A 75 -7.48 -11.74 -6.06
CA ASP A 75 -7.99 -12.97 -6.72
C ASP A 75 -7.45 -14.26 -6.08
N ALA A 76 -6.16 -14.29 -5.75
CA ALA A 76 -5.50 -15.44 -5.11
C ALA A 76 -5.33 -15.30 -3.58
N GLY A 77 -5.40 -14.09 -3.03
CA GLY A 77 -5.26 -13.79 -1.59
C GLY A 77 -3.84 -13.57 -1.07
N VAL A 78 -2.80 -13.93 -1.82
CA VAL A 78 -1.39 -13.96 -1.34
C VAL A 78 -0.45 -12.93 -1.97
N GLY A 79 -0.80 -12.32 -3.11
CA GLY A 79 0.08 -11.42 -3.87
C GLY A 79 -0.05 -9.94 -3.47
N SER A 80 -0.65 -9.14 -4.35
CA SER A 80 -0.82 -7.69 -4.19
C SER A 80 -1.55 -7.30 -2.90
N SER A 81 -2.48 -8.13 -2.42
CA SER A 81 -3.17 -7.94 -1.14
C SER A 81 -2.22 -7.97 0.07
N ALA A 82 -1.17 -8.78 0.04
CA ALA A 82 -0.21 -8.87 1.15
C ALA A 82 0.70 -7.63 1.22
N MET A 83 1.10 -7.09 0.06
CA MET A 83 1.90 -5.86 -0.02
C MET A 83 1.08 -4.64 0.40
N GLY A 84 -0.14 -4.47 -0.15
CA GLY A 84 -1.03 -3.37 0.24
C GLY A 84 -1.40 -3.41 1.73
N ALA A 85 -1.68 -4.60 2.27
CA ALA A 85 -1.90 -4.77 3.70
C ALA A 85 -0.67 -4.41 4.54
N THR A 86 0.55 -4.67 4.06
CA THR A 86 1.79 -4.28 4.75
C THR A 86 1.96 -2.76 4.76
N MET A 87 1.73 -2.10 3.62
CA MET A 87 1.83 -0.65 3.50
C MET A 87 0.81 0.07 4.38
N LEU A 88 -0.45 -0.39 4.37
CA LEU A 88 -1.50 0.18 5.22
C LEU A 88 -1.20 -0.03 6.71
N ARG A 89 -0.72 -1.22 7.13
CA ARG A 89 -0.28 -1.45 8.53
C ARG A 89 0.80 -0.48 8.94
N ARG A 90 1.79 -0.22 8.08
CA ARG A 90 2.87 0.74 8.36
C ARG A 90 2.30 2.15 8.53
N LYS A 91 1.43 2.60 7.63
CA LYS A 91 0.79 3.93 7.71
C LYS A 91 -0.09 4.09 8.96
N LEU A 92 -0.90 3.08 9.30
CA LEU A 92 -1.71 3.09 10.53
C LEU A 92 -0.84 3.12 11.79
N ALA A 93 0.22 2.32 11.84
CA ALA A 93 1.17 2.34 12.96
C ALA A 93 1.82 3.72 13.12
N SER A 94 2.25 4.35 12.02
CA SER A 94 2.81 5.72 12.02
C SER A 94 1.79 6.78 12.47
N ALA A 95 0.49 6.54 12.28
CA ALA A 95 -0.59 7.42 12.72
C ALA A 95 -1.10 7.09 14.15
N GLY A 96 -0.50 6.13 14.86
CA GLY A 96 -0.93 5.72 16.20
C GLY A 96 -2.18 4.82 16.23
N LEU A 97 -2.56 4.24 15.09
CA LEU A 97 -3.74 3.38 14.89
C LEU A 97 -3.39 1.89 14.83
N GLY A 98 -2.40 1.45 15.61
CA GLY A 98 -1.87 0.08 15.56
C GLY A 98 -2.85 -1.02 15.99
N ASP A 99 -3.96 -0.66 16.63
CA ASP A 99 -4.97 -1.61 17.12
C ASP A 99 -5.90 -2.13 16.02
N VAL A 100 -5.96 -1.43 14.87
CA VAL A 100 -6.78 -1.82 13.73
C VAL A 100 -6.20 -3.08 13.07
N GLN A 101 -7.01 -4.12 12.98
CA GLN A 101 -6.60 -5.38 12.38
C GLN A 101 -6.66 -5.28 10.85
N ILE A 102 -5.61 -5.78 10.19
CA ILE A 102 -5.57 -5.87 8.73
C ILE A 102 -5.36 -7.32 8.34
N VAL A 103 -6.30 -7.85 7.56
CA VAL A 103 -6.27 -9.23 7.04
C VAL A 103 -6.26 -9.21 5.52
N ASN A 104 -5.71 -10.25 4.90
CA ASN A 104 -5.74 -10.42 3.45
C ASN A 104 -6.33 -11.79 3.09
N CYS A 105 -7.16 -11.84 2.04
CA CYS A 105 -7.81 -13.08 1.61
C CYS A 105 -8.09 -13.08 0.10
N ALA A 106 -8.52 -14.23 -0.42
CA ALA A 106 -9.07 -14.29 -1.76
C ALA A 106 -10.48 -13.67 -1.80
N VAL A 107 -10.90 -13.05 -2.91
CA VAL A 107 -12.26 -12.48 -3.05
C VAL A 107 -13.34 -13.53 -2.81
N ARG A 108 -13.09 -14.80 -3.18
CA ARG A 108 -14.00 -15.94 -2.95
C ARG A 108 -14.09 -16.39 -1.47
N GLU A 109 -13.18 -15.93 -0.62
CA GLU A 109 -13.09 -16.25 0.82
C GLU A 109 -13.45 -15.03 1.69
N LEU A 110 -13.67 -13.85 1.09
CA LEU A 110 -14.17 -12.65 1.74
C LEU A 110 -15.38 -12.93 2.65
N ASP A 111 -15.30 -12.44 3.88
CA ASP A 111 -16.37 -12.50 4.87
C ASP A 111 -17.55 -11.63 4.43
N PRO A 112 -18.80 -12.15 4.41
CA PRO A 112 -19.98 -11.33 4.13
C PRO A 112 -20.14 -10.14 5.07
N ASP A 113 -19.72 -10.28 6.32
CA ASP A 113 -19.88 -9.27 7.38
C ASP A 113 -18.68 -8.32 7.49
N ALA A 114 -17.80 -8.29 6.49
CA ALA A 114 -16.66 -7.37 6.48
C ALA A 114 -17.12 -5.90 6.55
N GLU A 115 -16.41 -5.09 7.34
CA GLU A 115 -16.76 -3.67 7.54
C GLU A 115 -16.14 -2.78 6.46
N LEU A 116 -14.88 -3.05 6.11
CA LEU A 116 -14.13 -2.32 5.08
C LEU A 116 -13.30 -3.29 4.25
N VAL A 117 -13.47 -3.21 2.94
CA VAL A 117 -12.81 -4.09 1.97
C VAL A 117 -12.03 -3.25 0.95
N ILE A 118 -10.75 -3.55 0.79
CA ILE A 118 -9.87 -2.94 -0.22
C ILE A 118 -9.55 -4.00 -1.28
N THR A 119 -9.77 -3.68 -2.55
CA THR A 119 -9.52 -4.57 -3.69
C THR A 119 -8.86 -3.87 -4.88
N GLN A 120 -8.44 -4.62 -5.90
CA GLN A 120 -8.12 -4.04 -7.22
C GLN A 120 -9.40 -3.54 -7.89
N SER A 121 -9.34 -2.46 -8.68
CA SER A 121 -10.49 -1.89 -9.38
C SER A 121 -11.28 -2.93 -10.19
N ARG A 122 -10.59 -3.89 -10.81
CA ARG A 122 -11.18 -5.02 -11.57
C ARG A 122 -11.89 -6.08 -10.72
N LEU A 123 -11.68 -6.09 -9.40
CA LEU A 123 -12.25 -7.07 -8.46
C LEU A 123 -13.33 -6.48 -7.56
N THR A 124 -13.47 -5.15 -7.53
CA THR A 124 -14.38 -4.45 -6.62
C THR A 124 -15.83 -4.88 -6.78
N GLU A 125 -16.33 -5.05 -8.01
CA GLU A 125 -17.71 -5.53 -8.21
C GLU A 125 -17.92 -6.94 -7.68
N ARG A 126 -16.95 -7.84 -7.88
CA ARG A 126 -17.00 -9.20 -7.35
C ARG A 126 -17.00 -9.21 -5.81
N ALA A 127 -16.25 -8.31 -5.19
CA ALA A 127 -16.22 -8.16 -3.74
C ALA A 127 -17.55 -7.63 -3.19
N ARG A 128 -18.16 -6.64 -3.85
CA ARG A 128 -19.48 -6.09 -3.50
C ARG A 128 -20.58 -7.15 -3.52
N LEU A 129 -20.52 -8.09 -4.47
CA LEU A 129 -21.48 -9.19 -4.52
C LEU A 129 -21.39 -10.14 -3.31
N ARG A 130 -20.23 -10.20 -2.63
CA ARG A 130 -20.02 -11.09 -1.49
C ARG A 130 -20.19 -10.41 -0.13
N SER A 131 -19.81 -9.15 -0.02
CA SER A 131 -20.05 -8.33 1.17
C SER A 131 -20.67 -7.00 0.75
N PRO A 132 -21.99 -6.94 0.54
CA PRO A 132 -22.66 -5.77 -0.04
C PRO A 132 -22.67 -4.56 0.89
N ASP A 133 -22.65 -4.81 2.20
CA ASP A 133 -22.76 -3.78 3.24
C ASP A 133 -21.40 -3.19 3.66
N ALA A 134 -20.29 -3.76 3.18
CA ALA A 134 -18.94 -3.24 3.45
C ALA A 134 -18.67 -1.92 2.72
N ILE A 135 -17.76 -1.12 3.28
CA ILE A 135 -17.14 0.00 2.57
C ILE A 135 -16.13 -0.58 1.58
N HIS A 136 -16.39 -0.43 0.27
CA HIS A 136 -15.49 -0.93 -0.79
C HIS A 136 -14.59 0.17 -1.33
N LEU A 137 -13.28 -0.01 -1.14
CA LEU A 137 -12.24 0.83 -1.68
C LEU A 137 -11.44 0.09 -2.76
N SER A 138 -11.03 0.80 -3.80
CA SER A 138 -10.29 0.24 -4.93
C SER A 138 -8.91 0.85 -5.02
N VAL A 139 -7.88 0.04 -5.22
CA VAL A 139 -6.49 0.47 -5.44
C VAL A 139 -5.91 -0.22 -6.66
N ASP A 140 -5.25 0.55 -7.52
CA ASP A 140 -4.50 0.00 -8.66
C ASP A 140 -3.00 -0.01 -8.40
N ASP A 141 -2.48 0.96 -7.63
CA ASP A 141 -1.14 0.96 -7.06
C ASP A 141 -1.19 0.45 -5.61
N PHE A 142 -0.43 -0.61 -5.31
CA PHE A 142 -0.42 -1.26 -4.00
C PHE A 142 0.62 -0.68 -3.05
N ILE A 143 1.57 0.09 -3.55
CA ILE A 143 2.71 0.62 -2.80
C ILE A 143 2.39 2.03 -2.32
N ASP A 144 2.08 2.96 -3.23
CA ASP A 144 1.69 4.34 -2.91
C ASP A 144 0.28 4.64 -3.43
N SER A 145 -0.72 4.24 -2.64
CA SER A 145 -2.11 4.59 -2.91
C SER A 145 -2.57 5.75 -2.03
N PRO A 146 -3.15 6.83 -2.60
CA PRO A 146 -3.77 7.89 -1.80
C PRO A 146 -4.95 7.36 -0.97
N VAL A 147 -5.56 6.24 -1.39
CA VAL A 147 -6.63 5.55 -0.65
C VAL A 147 -6.17 5.11 0.74
N TYR A 148 -4.87 4.83 0.93
CA TYR A 148 -4.37 4.46 2.25
C TYR A 148 -4.42 5.63 3.23
N ASP A 149 -4.17 6.85 2.75
CA ASP A 149 -4.29 8.05 3.58
C ASP A 149 -5.76 8.31 3.92
N ASP A 150 -6.68 8.07 2.99
CA ASP A 150 -8.12 8.19 3.24
C ASP A 150 -8.61 7.17 4.29
N VAL A 151 -8.07 5.94 4.28
CA VAL A 151 -8.37 4.91 5.28
C VAL A 151 -7.82 5.31 6.65
N VAL A 152 -6.59 5.83 6.71
CA VAL A 152 -5.99 6.35 7.95
C VAL A 152 -6.84 7.50 8.51
N ASP A 153 -7.28 8.43 7.65
CA ASP A 153 -8.14 9.55 8.04
C ASP A 153 -9.51 9.08 8.54
N LEU A 154 -10.13 8.10 7.87
CA LEU A 154 -11.40 7.50 8.28
C LEU A 154 -11.29 6.88 9.67
N LEU A 155 -10.29 6.02 9.86
CA LEU A 155 -10.08 5.29 11.11
C LEU A 155 -9.67 6.25 12.23
N GLY A 156 -8.85 7.25 11.93
CA GLY A 156 -8.45 8.31 12.86
C GLY A 156 -9.62 9.12 13.40
N ARG A 157 -10.66 9.36 12.58
CA ARG A 157 -11.90 10.02 13.00
C ARG A 157 -12.80 9.15 13.87
N GLN A 158 -12.62 7.82 13.85
CA GLN A 158 -13.41 6.85 14.61
C GLN A 158 -12.79 6.49 15.99
N VAL A 159 -11.58 6.98 16.33
CA VAL A 159 -10.87 6.55 17.56
C VAL A 159 -11.52 7.06 18.84
N ARG A 160 -11.86 6.11 19.73
CA ARG A 160 -12.14 6.26 21.17
C ARG A 160 -11.19 5.32 21.96
N PRO A 161 -10.88 5.56 23.27
CA PRO A 161 -9.90 4.76 24.02
C PRO A 161 -10.19 3.25 24.00
N PRO A 162 -9.14 2.41 24.12
CA PRO A 162 -9.23 0.97 23.93
C PRO A 162 -10.16 0.28 24.94
N ASP A 163 -10.94 -0.69 24.45
CA ASP A 163 -11.78 -1.60 25.25
C ASP A 163 -11.04 -2.94 25.44
N PRO A 164 -10.64 -3.31 26.67
CA PRO A 164 -9.83 -4.49 26.94
C PRO A 164 -10.61 -5.83 26.87
N ALA A 165 -11.91 -5.83 26.57
CA ALA A 165 -12.75 -7.01 26.77
C ALA A 165 -12.81 -8.04 25.62
N ARG A 166 -12.18 -7.82 24.45
CA ARG A 166 -12.22 -8.78 23.33
C ARG A 166 -10.92 -8.82 22.52
N SER A 167 -9.89 -9.47 23.08
CA SER A 167 -8.75 -10.00 22.32
C SER A 167 -8.97 -11.49 22.13
N GLY A 168 -9.30 -11.93 20.92
CA GLY A 168 -9.65 -13.33 20.68
C GLY A 168 -9.98 -13.70 19.24
N VAL A 169 -9.03 -13.52 18.32
CA VAL A 169 -8.82 -14.34 17.09
C VAL A 169 -7.30 -14.31 16.85
N PRO A 170 -6.63 -15.44 16.50
CA PRO A 170 -5.18 -15.52 16.59
C PRO A 170 -4.50 -14.62 15.57
N ALA A 171 -3.63 -13.74 16.05
CA ALA A 171 -2.52 -13.24 15.26
C ALA A 171 -1.71 -14.46 14.81
N VAL A 172 -1.56 -14.65 13.50
CA VAL A 172 -0.57 -15.60 12.98
C VAL A 172 0.79 -15.18 13.58
N PRO A 173 1.51 -16.06 14.28
CA PRO A 173 2.80 -15.70 14.85
C PRO A 173 3.75 -15.26 13.75
N ARG A 174 4.15 -13.98 13.75
CA ARG A 174 5.36 -13.52 13.05
C ARG A 174 6.57 -13.93 13.88
N ALA A 175 7.00 -15.17 13.72
CA ALA A 175 8.31 -15.63 14.14
C ALA A 175 8.81 -16.64 13.11
N GLY A 176 9.85 -16.27 12.34
CA GLY A 176 10.58 -17.19 11.46
C GLY A 176 10.51 -16.93 9.95
N ALA A 177 9.92 -15.83 9.46
CA ALA A 177 10.04 -15.51 8.04
C ALA A 177 11.52 -15.26 7.69
N PRO A 178 12.08 -15.93 6.67
CA PRO A 178 13.50 -15.81 6.32
C PRO A 178 13.90 -14.35 6.15
N GLY A 179 15.09 -13.98 6.64
CA GLY A 179 15.68 -12.69 6.27
C GLY A 179 15.91 -12.62 4.76
N ILE A 180 15.92 -11.42 4.16
CA ILE A 180 16.18 -11.32 2.70
C ILE A 180 17.53 -11.93 2.32
N ALA A 181 18.49 -11.92 3.25
CA ALA A 181 19.80 -12.56 3.11
C ALA A 181 19.76 -14.09 3.03
N GLU A 182 18.67 -14.74 3.47
CA GLU A 182 18.47 -16.18 3.32
C GLU A 182 17.90 -16.54 1.93
N LEU A 183 17.36 -15.56 1.21
CA LEU A 183 16.63 -15.76 -0.05
C LEU A 183 17.29 -15.09 -1.25
N LEU A 184 18.19 -14.13 -1.00
CA LEU A 184 18.97 -13.43 -2.01
C LEU A 184 20.46 -13.63 -1.73
N SER A 185 21.21 -13.98 -2.77
CA SER A 185 22.67 -14.01 -2.75
C SER A 185 23.23 -13.11 -3.85
N PRO A 186 24.49 -12.68 -3.77
CA PRO A 186 25.09 -11.82 -4.79
C PRO A 186 25.00 -12.39 -6.20
N SER A 187 25.09 -13.72 -6.37
CA SER A 187 24.98 -14.38 -7.69
C SER A 187 23.57 -14.32 -8.29
N MET A 188 22.55 -13.97 -7.50
CA MET A 188 21.17 -13.78 -7.95
C MET A 188 20.84 -12.32 -8.25
N VAL A 189 21.84 -11.43 -8.21
CA VAL A 189 21.69 -10.00 -8.52
C VAL A 189 22.39 -9.67 -9.84
N ARG A 190 21.74 -8.88 -10.69
CA ARG A 190 22.31 -8.44 -11.96
C ARG A 190 21.92 -7.01 -12.31
N ILE A 191 22.81 -6.34 -13.03
CA ILE A 191 22.53 -5.09 -13.73
C ILE A 191 22.57 -5.40 -15.22
N HIS A 192 21.43 -5.19 -15.89
CA HIS A 192 21.27 -5.35 -17.32
C HIS A 192 21.44 -3.99 -18.00
N PRO A 193 22.43 -3.81 -18.89
CA PRO A 193 22.64 -2.56 -19.58
C PRO A 193 21.57 -2.34 -20.66
N GLY A 194 20.97 -1.16 -20.70
CA GLY A 194 19.97 -0.83 -21.71
C GLY A 194 18.59 -1.44 -21.45
N THR A 195 17.76 -1.47 -22.49
CA THR A 195 16.37 -1.94 -22.43
C THR A 195 16.29 -3.44 -22.69
N ALA A 196 15.34 -4.13 -22.06
CA ALA A 196 14.99 -5.50 -22.41
C ALA A 196 13.49 -5.62 -22.67
N THR A 197 13.10 -6.68 -23.36
CA THR A 197 11.70 -7.08 -23.48
C THR A 197 11.23 -7.78 -22.20
N ARG A 198 9.91 -7.83 -21.98
CA ARG A 198 9.33 -8.57 -20.85
C ARG A 198 9.73 -10.06 -20.86
N ASP A 199 9.88 -10.65 -22.04
CA ASP A 199 10.35 -12.03 -22.20
C ASP A 199 11.79 -12.25 -21.77
N GLU A 200 12.69 -11.41 -22.26
CA GLU A 200 14.08 -11.44 -21.84
C GLU A 200 14.19 -11.25 -20.33
N ALA A 201 13.40 -10.35 -19.75
CA ALA A 201 13.40 -10.11 -18.31
C ALA A 201 12.86 -11.30 -17.49
N LEU A 202 11.79 -11.95 -17.95
CA LEU A 202 11.23 -13.14 -17.30
C LEU A 202 12.18 -14.34 -17.38
N ARG A 203 12.81 -14.54 -18.54
CA ARG A 203 13.82 -15.57 -18.74
C ARG A 203 15.05 -15.30 -17.89
N GLU A 204 15.56 -14.07 -17.87
CA GLU A 204 16.73 -13.70 -17.09
C GLU A 204 16.51 -13.87 -15.57
N ALA A 205 15.35 -13.45 -15.06
CA ALA A 205 14.98 -13.67 -13.66
C ALA A 205 14.89 -15.18 -13.35
N THR A 206 14.28 -15.96 -14.25
CA THR A 206 14.18 -17.41 -14.04
C THR A 206 15.53 -18.10 -14.10
N ASP A 207 16.40 -17.73 -15.04
CA ASP A 207 17.72 -18.33 -15.21
C ASP A 207 18.60 -18.10 -13.96
N LEU A 208 18.46 -16.95 -13.31
CA LEU A 208 19.11 -16.69 -12.02
C LEU A 208 18.61 -17.64 -10.92
N LEU A 209 17.31 -17.89 -10.85
CA LEU A 209 16.71 -18.83 -9.89
C LEU A 209 17.11 -20.29 -10.19
N VAL A 210 17.22 -20.66 -11.47
CA VAL A 210 17.70 -21.98 -11.90
C VAL A 210 19.18 -22.15 -11.55
N ALA A 211 20.01 -21.14 -11.83
CA ALA A 211 21.44 -21.16 -11.51
C ALA A 211 21.70 -21.27 -10.00
N ALA A 212 20.82 -20.71 -9.18
CA ALA A 212 20.85 -20.86 -7.72
C ALA A 212 20.34 -22.23 -7.22
N GLY A 213 19.84 -23.09 -8.11
CA GLY A 213 19.23 -24.37 -7.75
C GLY A 213 17.88 -24.23 -7.02
N ALA A 214 17.25 -23.05 -7.07
CA ALA A 214 15.99 -22.79 -6.39
C ALA A 214 14.78 -23.30 -7.17
N VAL A 215 14.87 -23.35 -8.50
CA VAL A 215 13.80 -23.85 -9.37
C VAL A 215 14.36 -24.71 -10.50
N THR A 216 13.49 -25.53 -11.11
CA THR A 216 13.79 -26.26 -12.34
C THR A 216 13.60 -25.37 -13.58
N PRO A 217 14.20 -25.70 -14.75
CA PRO A 217 14.01 -24.92 -15.98
C PRO A 217 12.54 -24.79 -16.44
N ALA A 218 11.67 -25.72 -16.04
CA ALA A 218 10.24 -25.67 -16.34
C ALA A 218 9.52 -24.48 -15.68
N TYR A 219 10.13 -23.86 -14.66
CA TYR A 219 9.53 -22.74 -13.93
C TYR A 219 9.34 -21.48 -14.79
N TYR A 220 10.11 -21.33 -15.87
CA TYR A 220 9.98 -20.18 -16.79
C TYR A 220 8.60 -20.15 -17.44
N GLU A 221 8.12 -21.29 -17.95
CA GLU A 221 6.79 -21.38 -18.58
C GLU A 221 5.69 -21.03 -17.56
N ALA A 222 5.83 -21.48 -16.31
CA ALA A 222 4.89 -21.12 -15.25
C ALA A 222 4.90 -19.62 -14.92
N MET A 223 6.08 -19.01 -14.90
CA MET A 223 6.21 -17.56 -14.67
C MET A 223 5.59 -16.75 -15.80
N TRP A 224 5.79 -17.23 -17.02
CA TRP A 224 5.24 -16.63 -18.24
C TRP A 224 3.72 -16.79 -18.33
N ASP A 225 3.18 -17.96 -18.03
CA ASP A 225 1.74 -18.20 -17.99
C ASP A 225 1.05 -17.35 -16.91
N ARG A 226 1.70 -17.19 -15.74
CA ARG A 226 1.23 -16.29 -14.69
C ARG A 226 1.18 -14.84 -15.17
N GLU A 227 2.20 -14.37 -15.87
CA GLU A 227 2.25 -13.01 -16.42
C GLU A 227 1.16 -12.78 -17.47
N ARG A 228 0.90 -13.76 -18.35
CA ARG A 228 -0.17 -13.69 -19.36
C ARG A 228 -1.56 -13.56 -18.75
N ALA A 229 -1.79 -14.19 -17.59
CA ALA A 229 -3.08 -14.14 -16.92
C ALA A 229 -3.37 -12.75 -16.33
N ALA A 230 -2.35 -12.09 -15.78
CA ALA A 230 -2.43 -10.72 -15.29
C ALA A 230 -1.01 -10.17 -15.07
N SER A 231 -0.81 -8.91 -15.49
CA SER A 231 0.46 -8.20 -15.29
C SER A 231 0.97 -8.31 -13.84
N THR A 232 2.26 -8.62 -13.69
CA THR A 232 2.96 -8.63 -12.40
C THR A 232 3.70 -7.32 -12.11
N TYR A 233 3.43 -6.27 -12.88
CA TYR A 233 3.85 -4.90 -12.53
C TYR A 233 3.14 -4.43 -11.27
N MET A 234 3.87 -3.79 -10.34
CA MET A 234 3.36 -3.41 -9.02
C MET A 234 3.41 -1.91 -8.74
N GLY A 235 3.74 -1.10 -9.74
CA GLY A 235 4.01 0.33 -9.55
C GLY A 235 5.47 0.58 -9.20
N HIS A 236 5.85 1.86 -9.07
CA HIS A 236 7.17 2.27 -8.57
C HIS A 236 8.37 1.65 -9.32
N GLN A 237 8.20 1.41 -10.64
CA GLN A 237 9.22 0.82 -11.51
C GLN A 237 9.60 -0.63 -11.14
N LEU A 238 8.73 -1.34 -10.42
CA LEU A 238 8.93 -2.71 -9.97
C LEU A 238 7.98 -3.68 -10.68
N ALA A 239 8.53 -4.78 -11.19
CA ALA A 239 7.78 -5.98 -11.55
C ALA A 239 8.20 -7.17 -10.65
N ILE A 240 7.25 -8.02 -10.27
CA ILE A 240 7.49 -9.19 -9.40
C ILE A 240 7.03 -10.50 -10.02
N PRO A 241 7.64 -10.93 -11.13
CA PRO A 241 7.20 -12.14 -11.79
C PRO A 241 7.44 -13.39 -10.92
N HIS A 242 6.47 -14.30 -10.94
CA HIS A 242 6.44 -15.52 -10.16
C HIS A 242 5.67 -16.60 -10.92
N GLY A 243 5.92 -17.87 -10.61
CA GLY A 243 5.19 -18.99 -11.21
C GLY A 243 3.73 -19.07 -10.77
N THR A 244 2.95 -19.86 -11.51
CA THR A 244 1.58 -20.22 -11.10
C THR A 244 1.57 -21.12 -9.86
N SER A 245 0.40 -21.29 -9.23
CA SER A 245 0.25 -22.14 -8.04
C SER A 245 0.39 -23.63 -8.36
N GLU A 246 0.18 -24.02 -9.61
CA GLU A 246 0.29 -25.40 -10.10
C GLU A 246 1.74 -25.83 -10.33
N ALA A 247 2.67 -24.88 -10.43
CA ALA A 247 4.08 -25.13 -10.72
C ALA A 247 4.94 -25.33 -9.45
N GLN A 248 4.33 -25.63 -8.31
CA GLN A 248 5.06 -25.81 -7.04
C GLN A 248 6.09 -26.94 -7.08
N ASP A 249 5.87 -27.99 -7.88
CA ASP A 249 6.83 -29.08 -8.08
C ASP A 249 8.12 -28.62 -8.78
N ALA A 250 8.06 -27.51 -9.52
CA ALA A 250 9.24 -26.89 -10.12
C ALA A 250 10.03 -26.02 -9.13
N VAL A 251 9.53 -25.79 -7.91
CA VAL A 251 10.17 -25.00 -6.85
C VAL A 251 10.90 -25.92 -5.86
N LEU A 252 12.23 -25.92 -5.95
CA LEU A 252 13.11 -26.74 -5.12
C LEU A 252 13.34 -26.07 -3.76
N ALA A 253 13.58 -24.76 -3.75
CA ALA A 253 13.78 -23.94 -2.56
C ALA A 253 13.18 -22.53 -2.74
N ALA A 254 12.90 -21.85 -1.64
CA ALA A 254 12.50 -20.44 -1.68
C ALA A 254 13.71 -19.57 -2.05
N ALA A 255 13.56 -18.67 -3.01
CA ALA A 255 14.61 -17.74 -3.41
C ALA A 255 14.03 -16.54 -4.19
N ILE A 256 14.83 -15.48 -4.28
CA ILE A 256 14.55 -14.34 -5.16
C ILE A 256 15.74 -14.01 -6.05
N SER A 257 15.44 -13.56 -7.27
CA SER A 257 16.41 -12.93 -8.16
C SER A 257 16.11 -11.44 -8.26
N LEU A 258 17.13 -10.61 -8.43
CA LEU A 258 16.97 -9.17 -8.63
C LEU A 258 17.73 -8.73 -9.87
N VAL A 259 17.03 -8.16 -10.84
CA VAL A 259 17.64 -7.56 -12.02
C VAL A 259 17.23 -6.09 -12.12
N ARG A 260 18.21 -5.20 -12.25
CA ARG A 260 17.98 -3.80 -12.63
C ARG A 260 18.26 -3.60 -14.11
N TYR A 261 17.36 -2.95 -14.83
CA TYR A 261 17.50 -2.61 -16.24
C TYR A 261 17.74 -1.11 -16.38
N ASP A 262 18.92 -0.70 -16.83
CA ASP A 262 19.27 0.73 -16.93
C ASP A 262 18.39 1.46 -17.97
N GLY A 263 18.02 0.78 -19.05
CA GLY A 263 17.05 1.27 -20.04
C GLY A 263 15.60 1.01 -19.65
N GLY A 264 15.34 0.13 -18.69
CA GLY A 264 14.02 -0.32 -18.29
C GLY A 264 13.40 -1.36 -19.24
N VAL A 265 12.30 -1.94 -18.80
CA VAL A 265 11.53 -2.98 -19.49
C VAL A 265 10.11 -2.46 -19.65
N ASP A 266 9.55 -2.53 -20.85
CA ASP A 266 8.11 -2.28 -21.03
C ASP A 266 7.32 -3.46 -20.47
N TRP A 267 6.48 -3.17 -19.48
CA TRP A 267 5.70 -4.13 -18.74
C TRP A 267 4.23 -3.72 -18.80
N ASP A 268 3.58 -4.10 -19.91
CA ASP A 268 2.18 -3.78 -20.18
C ASP A 268 1.90 -2.26 -20.23
N GLY A 269 2.79 -1.50 -20.88
CA GLY A 269 2.71 -0.04 -21.00
C GLY A 269 3.34 0.72 -19.84
N HIS A 270 3.87 0.02 -18.83
CA HIS A 270 4.59 0.61 -17.70
C HIS A 270 6.08 0.31 -17.78
N ARG A 271 6.92 1.29 -17.45
CA ARG A 271 8.37 1.09 -17.42
C ARG A 271 8.81 0.48 -16.09
N ALA A 272 9.17 -0.80 -16.10
CA ALA A 272 9.84 -1.46 -14.98
C ALA A 272 11.36 -1.23 -15.07
N THR A 273 11.96 -0.71 -14.00
CA THR A 273 13.42 -0.58 -13.86
C THR A 273 13.98 -1.78 -13.09
N PHE A 274 13.19 -2.35 -12.18
CA PHE A 274 13.59 -3.47 -11.33
C PHE A 274 12.64 -4.64 -11.54
N VAL A 275 13.20 -5.82 -11.74
CA VAL A 275 12.47 -7.08 -11.86
C VAL A 275 12.94 -8.00 -10.76
N VAL A 276 12.02 -8.38 -9.87
CA VAL A 276 12.29 -9.30 -8.76
C VAL A 276 11.58 -10.62 -9.02
N GLY A 277 12.33 -11.62 -9.50
CA GLY A 277 11.81 -12.96 -9.74
C GLY A 277 11.62 -13.69 -8.42
N ILE A 278 10.47 -14.32 -8.22
CA ILE A 278 10.14 -14.98 -6.94
C ILE A 278 9.90 -16.48 -7.16
N ALA A 279 10.67 -17.29 -6.44
CA ALA A 279 10.42 -18.70 -6.21
C ALA A 279 9.87 -18.88 -4.79
N GLY A 280 8.55 -19.05 -4.68
CA GLY A 280 7.88 -19.22 -3.39
C GLY A 280 7.52 -20.68 -3.15
N LYS A 281 8.01 -21.24 -2.03
CA LYS A 281 7.59 -22.57 -1.52
C LYS A 281 6.83 -22.35 -0.20
N GLY A 282 5.58 -22.81 -0.14
CA GLY A 282 4.72 -22.54 1.02
C GLY A 282 4.47 -21.04 1.28
N ASN A 283 4.32 -20.63 2.54
CA ASN A 283 4.01 -19.23 2.92
C ASN A 283 5.23 -18.31 3.02
N ASP A 284 6.45 -18.82 2.78
CA ASP A 284 7.70 -18.12 3.08
C ASP A 284 7.91 -16.87 2.21
N HIS A 285 7.32 -16.85 1.02
CA HIS A 285 7.41 -15.71 0.08
C HIS A 285 6.67 -14.45 0.54
N LEU A 286 5.67 -14.57 1.45
CA LEU A 286 4.88 -13.43 1.93
C LEU A 286 5.71 -12.46 2.79
N GLY A 287 6.65 -12.98 3.58
CA GLY A 287 7.57 -12.16 4.36
C GLY A 287 8.50 -11.33 3.48
N VAL A 288 8.87 -11.87 2.31
CA VAL A 288 9.73 -11.23 1.32
C VAL A 288 8.99 -10.11 0.60
N LEU A 289 7.75 -10.38 0.16
CA LEU A 289 6.90 -9.39 -0.49
C LEU A 289 6.69 -8.17 0.41
N ALA A 290 6.52 -8.37 1.72
CA ALA A 290 6.40 -7.29 2.67
C ALA A 290 7.66 -6.39 2.73
N ARG A 291 8.87 -7.00 2.70
CA ARG A 291 10.14 -6.25 2.73
C ARG A 291 10.42 -5.54 1.41
N ILE A 292 10.18 -6.21 0.28
CA ILE A 292 10.28 -5.61 -1.06
C ILE A 292 9.31 -4.42 -1.16
N ALA A 293 8.06 -4.56 -0.71
CA ALA A 293 7.10 -3.46 -0.71
C ALA A 293 7.58 -2.25 0.09
N VAL A 294 8.19 -2.48 1.26
CA VAL A 294 8.79 -1.40 2.07
C VAL A 294 9.94 -0.72 1.32
N LEU A 295 10.86 -1.48 0.75
CA LEU A 295 12.00 -0.95 -0.02
C LEU A 295 11.55 -0.11 -1.21
N PHE A 296 10.58 -0.60 -1.99
CA PHE A 296 10.07 0.10 -3.17
C PHE A 296 9.00 1.16 -2.86
N SER A 297 8.69 1.40 -1.59
CA SER A 297 7.89 2.55 -1.13
C SER A 297 8.72 3.77 -0.75
N ASP A 298 10.03 3.62 -0.69
CA ASP A 298 10.97 4.67 -0.28
C ASP A 298 11.74 5.17 -1.51
N ASP A 299 11.39 6.37 -1.99
CA ASP A 299 12.03 6.99 -3.15
C ASP A 299 13.56 7.15 -2.97
N ALA A 300 14.03 7.42 -1.74
CA ALA A 300 15.45 7.54 -1.47
C ALA A 300 16.15 6.18 -1.57
N ALA A 301 15.49 5.12 -1.10
CA ALA A 301 16.00 3.77 -1.25
C ALA A 301 16.06 3.36 -2.73
N ILE A 302 15.00 3.61 -3.50
CA ILE A 302 14.96 3.34 -4.95
C ILE A 302 16.09 4.08 -5.67
N GLU A 303 16.31 5.36 -5.34
CA GLU A 303 17.37 6.15 -5.97
C GLU A 303 18.76 5.61 -5.60
N GLY A 304 18.96 5.14 -4.36
CA GLY A 304 20.16 4.42 -3.97
C GLY A 304 20.40 3.16 -4.81
N LEU A 305 19.36 2.35 -5.03
CA LEU A 305 19.44 1.15 -5.88
C LEU A 305 19.72 1.49 -7.36
N ARG A 306 19.20 2.62 -7.85
CA ARG A 306 19.48 3.12 -9.20
C ARG A 306 20.93 3.57 -9.35
N ALA A 307 21.47 4.24 -8.33
CA ALA A 307 22.83 4.75 -8.31
C ALA A 307 23.90 3.66 -8.20
N ALA A 308 23.53 2.43 -7.80
CA ALA A 308 24.47 1.31 -7.73
C ALA A 308 25.15 1.07 -9.09
N THR A 309 26.47 0.91 -9.11
CA THR A 309 27.23 0.72 -10.35
C THR A 309 27.66 -0.73 -10.56
N THR A 310 27.52 -1.57 -9.53
CA THR A 310 27.85 -3.00 -9.59
C THR A 310 26.75 -3.86 -8.97
N PRO A 311 26.61 -5.14 -9.37
CA PRO A 311 25.67 -6.07 -8.74
C PRO A 311 25.87 -6.22 -7.23
N GLU A 312 27.11 -6.12 -6.73
CA GLU A 312 27.43 -6.20 -5.31
C GLU A 312 26.91 -4.97 -4.55
N GLN A 313 27.04 -3.77 -5.13
CA GLN A 313 26.46 -2.55 -4.56
C GLN A 313 24.94 -2.62 -4.54
N LEU A 314 24.33 -3.12 -5.62
CA LEU A 314 22.88 -3.30 -5.71
C LEU A 314 22.40 -4.32 -4.66
N PHE A 315 23.09 -5.45 -4.52
CA PHE A 315 22.83 -6.45 -3.48
C PHE A 315 22.93 -5.84 -2.08
N ALA A 316 24.02 -5.12 -1.78
CA ALA A 316 24.24 -4.50 -0.48
C ALA A 316 23.13 -3.49 -0.14
N GLY A 317 22.72 -2.66 -1.10
CA GLY A 317 21.64 -1.70 -0.91
C GLY A 317 20.30 -2.36 -0.58
N VAL A 318 19.97 -3.48 -1.25
CA VAL A 318 18.76 -4.25 -0.92
C VAL A 318 18.88 -4.93 0.45
N ALA A 319 20.04 -5.51 0.77
CA ALA A 319 20.27 -6.16 2.05
C ALA A 319 20.17 -5.19 3.23
N GLU A 320 20.71 -3.97 3.09
CA GLU A 320 20.63 -2.91 4.09
C GLU A 320 19.20 -2.40 4.27
N ALA A 321 18.50 -2.09 3.18
CA ALA A 321 17.13 -1.57 3.23
C ALA A 321 16.11 -2.57 3.80
N CYS A 322 16.44 -3.87 3.74
CA CYS A 322 15.58 -4.96 4.19
C CYS A 322 16.05 -5.63 5.49
N ALA A 323 17.09 -5.11 6.16
CA ALA A 323 17.55 -5.59 7.47
C ALA A 323 16.52 -5.26 8.56
#